data_AF-A0A5S9MC50-F1
#
_entry.id   AF-A0A5S9MC50-F1
#
_cell.length_a   1.000
_cell.length_b   1.000
_cell.length_c   1.000
_cell.angle_alpha   90.00
_cell.angle_beta   90.00
_cell.angle_gamma   90.00
#
_symmetry.space_group_name_H-M   'P 1'
#
loop_
_entity.id
_entity.type
_entity.pdbx_description
1 polymer ?
#
loop_
_entity_poly.entity_id
_entity_poly.type
_entity_poly.pdbx_seq_one_letter_code
_entity_poly.pdbx_strand_id
1 'polypeptide(L)' 'MKQIKIVTDSTVDLPQEKINDLSIHVIPLNISISGVDYIDRVNIQPDEFIEKWRPLRNCRKRLNLRSVNSSNYMKS' A
#
# COMPACT_ATOMS: atom_id res chain seq x y z
N MET A 1 -6.53 -11.71 29.03
CA MET A 1 -6.81 -12.15 27.64
C MET A 1 -5.82 -11.46 26.72
N LYS A 2 -5.19 -12.19 25.79
CA LYS A 2 -4.19 -11.64 24.86
C LYS A 2 -4.93 -10.82 23.79
N GLN A 3 -4.62 -9.55 23.64
CA GLN A 3 -5.16 -8.73 22.56
C GLN A 3 -4.48 -9.19 21.25
N ILE A 4 -5.27 -9.73 20.31
CA ILE A 4 -4.79 -10.11 18.98
C ILE A 4 -5.06 -8.93 18.06
N LYS A 5 -4.01 -8.28 17.57
CA LYS A 5 -4.10 -7.24 16.54
C LYS A 5 -3.84 -7.88 15.18
N ILE A 6 -4.78 -7.75 14.25
CA ILE A 6 -4.63 -8.24 12.87
C ILE A 6 -4.08 -7.08 12.04
N VAL A 7 -2.96 -7.34 11.38
CA VAL A 7 -2.25 -6.36 10.55
C VAL A 7 -2.08 -6.96 9.16
N THR A 8 -2.38 -6.18 8.13
CA THR A 8 -2.30 -6.58 6.72
C THR A 8 -1.59 -5.50 5.90
N ASP A 9 -1.12 -5.83 4.71
CA ASP A 9 -0.53 -4.87 3.79
C ASP A 9 -1.59 -4.27 2.85
N SER A 10 -1.24 -3.20 2.13
CA SER A 10 -2.18 -2.47 1.26
C SER A 10 -2.58 -3.22 -0.02
N THR A 11 -1.97 -4.39 -0.30
CA THR A 11 -2.36 -5.25 -1.43
C THR A 11 -3.63 -6.06 -1.14
N VAL A 12 -4.15 -5.97 0.08
CA VAL A 12 -5.40 -6.60 0.46
C VAL A 12 -6.55 -5.97 -0.33
N ASP A 13 -7.12 -6.73 -1.27
CA ASP A 13 -8.26 -6.30 -2.09
C ASP A 13 -9.58 -6.39 -1.31
N LEU A 14 -9.56 -5.88 -0.06
CA LEU A 14 -10.73 -5.82 0.82
C LEU A 14 -11.39 -4.44 0.73
N PRO A 15 -12.73 -4.39 0.75
CA PRO A 15 -13.45 -3.13 0.85
C PRO A 15 -13.19 -2.49 2.21
N GLN A 16 -13.11 -1.15 2.22
CA GLN A 16 -12.78 -0.37 3.42
C GLN A 16 -13.75 -0.62 4.59
N GLU A 17 -15.01 -0.91 4.29
CA GLU A 17 -16.03 -1.26 5.29
C GLU A 17 -15.61 -2.48 6.13
N LYS A 18 -15.10 -3.54 5.50
CA LYS A 18 -14.66 -4.75 6.20
C LYS A 18 -13.40 -4.52 7.03
N ILE A 19 -12.52 -3.65 6.56
CA ILE A 19 -11.29 -3.28 7.28
C ILE A 19 -11.65 -2.55 8.58
N ASN A 20 -12.63 -1.64 8.52
CA ASN A 20 -13.12 -0.90 9.67
C ASN A 20 -13.87 -1.82 10.64
N ASP A 21 -14.78 -2.67 10.14
CA ASP A 21 -15.56 -3.63 10.95
C ASP A 21 -14.66 -4.59 11.74
N LEU A 22 -13.59 -5.07 11.11
CA LEU A 22 -12.65 -6.03 11.69
C LEU A 22 -11.50 -5.37 12.46
N SER A 23 -11.46 -4.03 12.52
CA SER A 23 -10.37 -3.25 13.13
C SER A 23 -8.98 -3.69 12.64
N ILE A 24 -8.88 -4.01 11.35
CA ILE A 24 -7.64 -4.47 10.72
C ILE A 24 -6.76 -3.25 10.46
N HIS A 25 -5.50 -3.31 10.91
CA HIS A 25 -4.54 -2.26 10.61
C HIS A 25 -3.88 -2.53 9.26
N VAL A 26 -4.04 -1.60 8.31
CA VAL A 26 -3.44 -1.70 6.98
C VAL A 26 -2.13 -0.92 6.94
N ILE A 27 -1.04 -1.60 6.60
CA ILE A 27 0.27 -1.00 6.41
C ILE A 27 0.40 -0.59 4.92
N PRO A 28 0.51 0.72 4.61
CA PRO A 28 0.62 1.20 3.23
C PRO A 28 2.01 0.94 2.66
N LEU A 29 2.09 0.53 1.40
CA LEU A 29 3.37 0.34 0.71
C LEU A 29 3.87 1.63 0.05
N ASN A 30 5.20 1.78 -0.02
CA ASN A 30 5.84 2.85 -0.77
C ASN A 30 6.16 2.37 -2.20
N ILE A 31 5.61 3.09 -3.17
CA ILE A 31 5.72 2.80 -4.59
C ILE A 31 6.56 3.90 -5.23
N SER A 32 7.69 3.54 -5.85
CA SER A 32 8.52 4.50 -6.58
C SER A 32 8.35 4.30 -8.09
N ILE A 33 7.79 5.31 -8.77
CA ILE A 33 7.52 5.30 -10.21
C ILE A 33 8.30 6.43 -10.86
N SER A 34 9.24 6.09 -11.74
CA SER A 34 10.05 7.07 -12.50
C SER A 34 10.76 8.12 -11.61
N GLY A 35 11.14 7.77 -10.39
CA GLY A 35 11.83 8.66 -9.44
C GLY A 35 10.91 9.49 -8.56
N VAL A 36 9.59 9.29 -8.64
CA VAL A 36 8.61 9.89 -7.74
C VAL A 36 8.08 8.82 -6.79
N ASP A 37 8.09 9.11 -5.50
CA ASP A 37 7.61 8.22 -4.45
C ASP A 37 6.14 8.51 -4.12
N TYR A 38 5.34 7.44 -4.05
CA TYR A 38 3.92 7.45 -3.75
C TYR A 38 3.64 6.49 -2.59
N ILE A 39 2.62 6.81 -1.80
CA ILE A 39 2.13 5.97 -0.70
C ILE A 39 0.78 5.40 -1.13
N ASP A 40 0.70 4.08 -1.18
CA ASP A 40 -0.50 3.35 -1.60
C ASP A 40 -1.71 3.67 -0.69
N ARG A 41 -2.85 3.99 -1.31
CA ARG A 41 -4.11 4.41 -0.65
C ARG A 41 -4.06 5.68 0.21
N VAL A 42 -2.96 6.43 0.18
CA VAL A 42 -2.83 7.74 0.86
C VAL A 42 -2.62 8.85 -0.17
N ASN A 43 -1.61 8.68 -1.03
CA ASN A 43 -1.22 9.67 -2.04
C ASN A 43 -1.49 9.20 -3.47
N ILE A 44 -1.81 7.93 -3.67
CA ILE A 44 -2.15 7.37 -4.98
C ILE A 44 -3.28 6.35 -4.82
N GLN A 45 -4.31 6.50 -5.65
CA GLN A 45 -5.39 5.54 -5.74
C GLN A 45 -5.07 4.45 -6.78
N PRO A 46 -5.63 3.23 -6.67
CA PRO A 46 -5.38 2.14 -7.60
C PRO A 46 -5.60 2.52 -9.07
N ASP A 47 -6.67 3.26 -9.37
CA ASP A 47 -6.99 3.71 -10.72
C ASP A 47 -5.92 4.66 -11.27
N GLU A 48 -5.46 5.60 -10.44
CA GLU A 48 -4.41 6.56 -10.80
C GLU A 48 -3.05 5.87 -10.99
N PHE A 49 -2.75 4.85 -10.17
CA PHE A 49 -1.58 4.01 -10.34
C PHE A 49 -1.58 3.31 -11.69
N ILE A 50 -2.71 2.69 -12.08
CA ILE A 50 -2.85 2.00 -13.35
C ILE A 50 -2.66 2.97 -14.52
N GLU A 51 -3.24 4.16 -14.47
CA GLU A 51 -3.08 5.19 -15.51
C GLU A 51 -1.62 5.66 -15.65
N LYS A 52 -0.90 5.89 -14.54
CA LYS A 52 0.52 6.26 -14.57
C LYS A 52 1.42 5.09 -15.00
N TRP A 53 1.02 3.85 -14.74
CA TRP A 53 1.79 2.66 -15.10
C TRP A 53 1.57 2.23 -16.56
N ARG A 54 0.37 2.42 -17.11
CA ARG A 54 -0.04 2.05 -18.47
C ARG A 54 0.95 2.50 -19.57
N PRO A 55 1.40 3.77 -19.63
CA PRO A 55 2.35 4.23 -20.65
C PRO A 55 3.78 3.70 -20.40
N LEU A 56 4.09 3.26 -19.17
CA LEU A 56 5.40 2.72 -18.82
C LEU A 56 5.61 1.28 -19.28
N ARG A 57 4.55 0.55 -19.68
CA ARG A 57 4.64 -0.85 -20.13
C ARG A 57 5.61 -1.08 -21.30
N ASN A 58 5.80 -0.08 -22.16
CA ASN A 58 6.71 -0.14 -23.30
C ASN A 58 8.07 0.52 -23.02
N CYS A 59 8.22 1.18 -21.87
CA CYS A 59 9.44 1.84 -21.46
C CYS A 59 10.17 0.93 -20.47
N ARG A 60 11.47 0.72 -20.63
CA ARG A 60 12.31 -0.11 -19.75
C ARG A 60 12.53 0.53 -18.36
N LYS A 61 11.49 1.10 -17.75
CA LYS A 61 11.53 1.77 -16.44
C LYS A 61 11.09 0.79 -15.36
N ARG A 62 11.97 0.56 -14.40
CA ARG A 62 11.80 -0.43 -13.32
C ARG A 62 10.85 0.12 -12.24
N LEU A 63 9.77 -0.59 -11.97
CA LEU A 63 8.94 -0.34 -10.78
C LEU A 63 9.69 -0.88 -9.56
N ASN A 64 9.93 -0.05 -8.55
CA ASN A 64 10.49 -0.50 -7.29
C ASN A 64 9.41 -0.38 -6.21
N LEU A 65 8.96 -1.53 -5.70
CA LEU A 65 8.13 -1.63 -4.51
C LEU A 65 9.05 -1.75 -3.30
N ARG A 66 8.87 -0.88 -2.32
CA ARG A 66 9.59 -0.95 -1.05
C ARG A 66 8.59 -1.18 0.07
N SER A 67 8.83 -2.22 0.87
CA SER A 67 8.11 -2.37 2.13
C SER A 67 8.50 -1.23 3.06
N VAL A 68 7.50 -0.67 3.73
CA VAL A 68 7.72 0.27 4.84
C VAL A 68 8.24 -0.47 6.07
N ASN A 69 9.04 0.21 6.88
CA ASN A 69 9.55 -0.33 8.13
C ASN A 69 8.39 -0.68 9.08
N SER A 70 8.16 -1.98 9.25
CA SER A 70 7.14 -2.56 10.13
C SER A 70 7.29 -2.15 11.61
N SER A 71 8.49 -1.72 12.03
CA SER A 71 8.78 -1.29 13.40
C SER A 71 7.98 -0.04 13.84
N ASN A 72 7.52 0.80 12.92
CA ASN A 72 6.73 2.00 13.25
C ASN A 72 5.25 1.68 13.53
N TYR A 73 4.72 0.59 12.99
CA TYR A 73 3.29 0.23 13.10
C TYR A 73 3.00 -0.79 14.22
N MET A 74 4.04 -1.40 14.81
CA MET A 74 3.91 -2.32 15.94
C MET A 74 3.92 -1.63 17.31
N LYS A 75 4.13 -0.30 17.37
CA LYS A 75 4.27 0.46 18.63
C LYS A 75 3.01 1.22 19.07
N SER A 76 1.92 1.20 18.29
CA SER A 76 0.61 1.78 18.65
C SER A 76 -0.41 0.71 19.00
#